data_AF-A0A822BNZ3-F1
#
_entry.id   AF-A0A822BNZ3-F1
#
_cell.length_a   1.000
_cell.length_b   1.000
_cell.length_c   1.000
_cell.angle_alpha   90.00
_cell.angle_beta   90.00
_cell.angle_gamma   90.00
#
_symmetry.space_group_name_H-M   'P 1'
#
loop_
_entity.id
_entity.type
_entity.pdbx_description
1 polymer ?
#
loop_
_entity_poly.entity_id
_entity_poly.type
_entity_poly.pdbx_seq_one_letter_code
_entity_poly.pdbx_strand_id
1 'polypeptide(L)' 'MSVYVFDLQNPVEFLNGAKPILIERGPFVY' A
#
# COMPACT_ATOMS: atom_id res chain seq x y z
N MET A 1 -14.83 3.13 -13.82
CA MET A 1 -13.43 2.61 -13.90
C MET A 1 -13.03 2.13 -12.51
N SER A 2 -12.31 1.01 -12.35
CA SER A 2 -11.95 0.48 -11.02
C SER A 2 -10.46 0.65 -10.73
N VAL A 3 -10.13 1.21 -9.56
CA VAL A 3 -8.75 1.41 -9.09
C VAL A 3 -8.46 0.54 -7.86
N TYR A 4 -7.31 -0.12 -7.86
CA TYR A 4 -6.76 -0.86 -6.73
C TYR A 4 -5.45 -0.23 -6.30
N VAL A 5 -5.23 -0.10 -5.00
CA VAL A 5 -4.05 0.54 -4.42
C VAL A 5 -3.43 -0.41 -3.40
N PHE A 6 -2.09 -0.47 -3.38
CA PHE A 6 -1.36 -1.13 -2.30
C PHE A 6 -0.90 -0.09 -1.28
N ASP A 7 -1.44 -0.18 -0.07
CA ASP A 7 -1.19 0.75 1.03
C ASP A 7 -0.03 0.26 1.90
N LEU A 8 1.00 1.10 2.06
CA LEU A 8 2.21 0.77 2.82
C LEU A 8 2.00 1.00 4.32
N GLN A 9 2.04 -0.08 5.10
CA GLN A 9 1.76 -0.06 6.53
C GLN A 9 2.96 0.35 7.40
N ASN A 10 4.19 0.15 6.92
CA ASN A 10 5.41 0.44 7.67
C ASN A 10 6.34 1.44 6.95
N PRO A 11 5.88 2.67 6.65
CA PRO A 11 6.63 3.62 5.85
C PRO A 11 7.99 3.99 6.46
N VAL A 12 8.05 4.17 7.79
CA VAL A 12 9.30 4.56 8.47
C VAL A 12 10.35 3.45 8.40
N GLU A 13 9.97 2.21 8.70
CA GLU A 13 10.88 1.07 8.64
C GLU A 13 11.31 0.77 7.21
N PHE A 14 10.39 0.87 6.26
CA PHE A 14 10.68 0.70 4.83
C PHE A 14 11.72 1.70 4.35
N LEU A 15 11.59 2.98 4.72
CA LEU A 15 12.57 4.01 4.41
C LEU A 15 13.95 3.72 5.03
N ASN A 16 13.98 3.00 6.14
CA ASN A 16 15.22 2.53 6.79
C ASN A 16 15.73 1.19 6.23
N GLY A 17 15.14 0.68 5.14
CA GLY A 17 15.56 -0.54 4.45
C GLY A 17 14.88 -1.83 4.92
N ALA A 18 13.88 -1.74 5.80
CA ALA A 18 13.08 -2.90 6.18
C ALA A 18 12.15 -3.35 5.03
N LYS A 19 11.68 -4.60 5.10
CA LYS A 19 10.74 -5.14 4.11
C LYS A 19 9.41 -4.37 4.16
N PRO A 20 8.86 -3.93 3.03
CA PRO A 20 7.56 -3.27 2.99
C PRO A 20 6.43 -4.24 3.32
N ILE A 21 5.48 -3.76 4.11
CA ILE A 21 4.24 -4.44 4.48
C ILE A 21 3.11 -3.72 3.75
N LEU A 22 2.50 -4.39 2.77
CA LEU A 22 1.46 -3.82 1.91
C LEU A 22 0.10 -4.44 2.21
N ILE A 23 -0.95 -3.62 2.14
CA ILE A 23 -2.35 -4.07 2.19
C ILE A 23 -3.07 -3.58 0.94
N GLU A 24 -3.75 -4.48 0.25
CA GLU A 24 -4.59 -4.11 -0.89
C GLU A 24 -5.83 -3.34 -0.43
N ARG A 25 -6.11 -2.19 -1.05
CA ARG A 25 -7.31 -1.40 -0.86
C ARG A 25 -8.01 -1.17 -2.19
N GLY A 26 -9.28 -1.54 -2.26
CA GLY A 26 -10.13 -1.36 -3.44
C GLY A 26 -11.22 -2.44 -3.54
N PRO A 27 -11.98 -2.47 -4.64
CA PRO A 27 -11.94 -1.51 -5.76
C PRO A 27 -12.55 -0.15 -5.40
N PHE A 28 -11.93 0.93 -5.84
CA PHE A 28 -12.55 2.26 -5.91
C PHE A 28 -13.19 2.45 -7.28
N VAL A 29 -14.51 2.65 -7.32
CA VAL A 29 -15.28 2.78 -8.56
C VAL A 29 -15.65 4.24 -8.80
N TYR A 30 -15.28 4.75 -9.98
CA TYR A 30 -15.66 6.07 -10.51
C TYR A 30 -16.78 5.93 -11.54
#